data_AF-A0AAW8F654-F1
#
_entry.id   AF-A0AAW8F654-F1
#
_cell.length_a   1.000
_cell.length_b   1.000
_cell.length_c   1.000
_cell.angle_alpha   90.00
_cell.angle_beta   90.00
_cell.angle_gamma   90.00
#
_symmetry.space_group_name_H-M   'P 1'
#
loop_
_entity.id
_entity.type
_entity.pdbx_description
1 polymer ?
#
loop_
_entity_poly.entity_id
_entity_poly.type
_entity_poly.pdbx_seq_one_letter_code
_entity_poly.pdbx_strand_id
1 'polypeptide(L)' 'MSHRSARLTVHGRRLLVESVRAGRPVAHVAAEMGISRATAHKRIRRW' A
#
# COMPACT_ATOMS: atom_id res chain seq x y z
N MET A 1 1.57 9.29 -16.14
CA MET A 1 1.55 8.88 -14.72
C MET A 1 0.12 9.01 -14.17
N SER A 2 -0.74 8.04 -14.45
CA SER A 2 -2.13 8.08 -13.99
C SER A 2 -2.19 7.77 -12.49
N HIS A 3 -2.74 8.73 -11.74
CA HIS A 3 -3.09 8.68 -10.32
C HIS A 3 -1.96 8.38 -9.30
N ARG A 4 -1.03 9.34 -9.17
CA ARG A 4 -0.01 9.36 -8.08
C ARG A 4 -0.59 9.41 -6.65
N SER A 5 -1.91 9.50 -6.48
CA SER A 5 -2.60 9.57 -5.18
C SER A 5 -4.09 9.18 -5.27
N ALA A 6 -4.43 8.08 -5.95
CA ALA A 6 -5.74 7.49 -5.72
C ALA A 6 -5.83 7.12 -4.23
N ARG A 7 -6.81 7.69 -3.51
CA ARG A 7 -7.04 7.34 -2.11
C ARG A 7 -7.37 5.85 -2.07
N LEU A 8 -6.50 5.03 -1.48
CA LEU A 8 -6.80 3.63 -1.23
C LEU A 8 -8.18 3.53 -0.56
N THR A 9 -9.07 2.72 -1.14
CA THR A 9 -10.32 2.32 -0.51
C THR A 9 -10.03 1.69 0.86
N VAL A 10 -11.03 1.59 1.72
CA VAL A 10 -10.85 0.91 3.03
C VAL A 10 -10.32 -0.51 2.81
N HIS A 11 -10.88 -1.21 1.82
CA HIS A 11 -10.43 -2.54 1.42
C HIS A 11 -8.97 -2.54 0.92
N GLY A 12 -8.58 -1.60 0.06
CA GLY A 12 -7.20 -1.49 -0.43
C GLY A 12 -6.17 -1.25 0.68
N ARG A 13 -6.53 -0.48 1.73
CA ARG A 13 -5.66 -0.32 2.90
C ARG A 13 -5.55 -1.61 3.72
N ARG A 14 -6.66 -2.33 3.87
CA ARG A 14 -6.68 -3.61 4.59
C ARG A 14 -5.81 -4.64 3.87
N LEU A 15 -5.95 -4.79 2.56
CA LEU A 15 -5.11 -5.66 1.74
C LEU A 15 -3.62 -5.29 1.85
N LEU A 16 -3.29 -4.00 1.90
CA LEU A 16 -1.90 -3.54 2.05
C LEU A 16 -1.32 -4.01 3.39
N VAL A 17 -2.05 -3.80 4.49
CA VAL A 17 -1.62 -4.18 5.84
C VAL A 17 -1.55 -5.69 5.98
N GLU A 18 -2.57 -6.43 5.51
CA GLU A 18 -2.60 -7.90 5.55
C GLU A 18 -1.45 -8.51 4.73
N SER A 19 -1.18 -8.01 3.54
CA SER A 19 -0.07 -8.48 2.70
C SER A 19 1.29 -8.30 3.38
N VAL A 20 1.49 -7.15 4.02
CA VAL A 20 2.75 -6.86 4.74
C VAL A 20 2.87 -7.70 6.00
N ARG A 21 1.77 -7.90 6.74
CA ARG A 21 1.72 -8.82 7.90
C ARG A 21 1.97 -10.28 7.50
N ALA A 22 1.57 -10.67 6.30
CA ALA A 22 1.90 -11.97 5.72
C ALA A 22 3.38 -12.09 5.27
N GLY A 23 4.21 -11.08 5.55
CA GLY A 23 5.65 -11.09 5.26
C GLY A 23 6.02 -10.61 3.86
N ARG A 24 5.06 -10.13 3.05
CA ARG A 24 5.37 -9.63 1.72
C ARG A 24 6.11 -8.29 1.81
N PRO A 25 7.19 -8.07 1.03
CA PRO A 25 7.89 -6.79 1.02
C PRO A 25 6.98 -5.63 0.58
N VAL A 26 6.98 -4.55 1.34
CA VAL A 26 6.17 -3.34 1.08
C VAL A 26 6.36 -2.80 -0.33
N ALA A 27 7.59 -2.89 -0.86
CA ALA A 27 7.92 -2.41 -2.19
C ALA A 27 7.16 -3.16 -3.31
N HIS A 28 6.97 -4.47 -3.16
CA HIS A 28 6.25 -5.28 -4.15
C HIS A 28 4.75 -5.02 -4.08
N VAL A 29 4.20 -5.01 -2.86
CA VAL A 29 2.77 -4.72 -2.64
C VAL A 29 2.42 -3.30 -3.14
N ALA A 30 3.31 -2.33 -2.94
CA ALA A 30 3.11 -0.97 -3.45
C ALA A 30 3.07 -0.92 -4.98
N ALA A 31 3.94 -1.67 -5.66
CA ALA A 31 3.96 -1.76 -7.11
C ALA A 31 2.68 -2.42 -7.67
N GLU A 32 2.22 -3.51 -7.06
CA GLU A 32 0.97 -4.19 -7.42
C GLU A 32 -0.26 -3.29 -7.25
N MET A 33 -0.28 -2.48 -6.19
CA MET A 33 -1.37 -1.55 -5.91
C MET A 33 -1.27 -0.23 -6.68
N GLY A 34 -0.22 -0.02 -7.48
CA GLY A 34 -0.01 1.23 -8.22
C GLY A 34 0.23 2.46 -7.32
N ILE A 35 0.75 2.27 -6.11
CA ILE A 35 1.06 3.34 -5.16
C ILE A 35 2.56 3.50 -4.96
N SER A 36 3.01 4.68 -4.54
CA SER A 36 4.42 4.87 -4.20
C SER A 36 4.79 4.10 -2.91
N ARG A 37 6.05 3.65 -2.82
CA ARG A 37 6.60 3.01 -1.61
C ARG A 37 6.46 3.91 -0.37
N ALA A 38 6.71 5.21 -0.54
CA ALA A 38 6.54 6.20 0.54
C ALA A 38 5.09 6.27 1.03
N THR A 39 4.12 6.24 0.10
CA THR A 39 2.68 6.19 0.44
C THR A 39 2.34 4.91 1.19
N ALA A 40 2.86 3.76 0.76
CA ALA A 40 2.66 2.48 1.41
C ALA A 40 3.21 2.49 2.85
N HIS A 41 4.46 2.92 3.06
CA HIS A 41 5.05 3.05 4.40
C HIS A 41 4.29 4.03 5.29
N LYS A 42 3.89 5.19 4.76
CA LYS A 42 3.07 6.17 5.50
C LYS A 42 1.72 5.59 5.92
N ARG A 43 1.13 4.70 5.12
CA ARG A 43 -0.12 4.02 5.45
C ARG A 43 0.10 2.97 6.51
N ILE A 44 1.06 2.07 6.33
CA ILE A 44 1.36 1.00 7.29
C ILE A 44 1.69 1.58 8.67
N ARG A 45 2.49 2.66 8.75
CA ARG A 45 2.82 3.31 10.03
C ARG A 45 1.63 3.92 10.77
N ARG A 46 0.50 4.17 10.08
CA ARG A 46 -0.72 4.75 10.68
C ARG A 46 -1.70 3.67 11.17
N TRP A 47 -1.38 2.40 10.96
CA TRP A 47 -2.16 1.23 11.37
C TRP A 47 -1.30 0.35 12.28
#